data_AF-A0A0N1GQF0-F1
#
_entry.id   AF-A0A0N1GQF0-F1
#
_cell.length_a   1.000
_cell.length_b   1.000
_cell.length_c   1.000
_cell.angle_alpha   90.00
_cell.angle_beta   90.00
_cell.angle_gamma   90.00
#
_symmetry.space_group_name_H-M   'P 1'
#
loop_
_entity.id
_entity.type
_entity.pdbx_description
1 polymer ?
#
loop_
_entity_poly.entity_id
_entity_poly.type
_entity_poly.pdbx_seq_one_letter_code
_entity_poly.pdbx_strand_id
1 'polypeptide(L)'
;MGLAPSAVTVAARDAMTRLRDMYEPILALLGLSVDSIKNYDLPDLEQALTRVNEAISHPEQFGTMPTSNVKMWVVENPERKIGILPFLLERKRLILERIKELRSKERLDGLQDLIERLPPGPEKDELKRQLEALEAEAATAREQERAAAQVDSAAQALVVEGWEKEHKAKEEAEDELKKLREEKLLEEEIADRKWNRRVAREPIATLVGAILLIALTAVFVVSMFLKIVPSTLLSNSFLIILGYFFGQSASSVNRPQSTESARSSGKKKRKVKPVKSEAA
;
A
#
# COMPACT_ATOMS: atom_id res chain seq x y z
N MET A 1 27.84 0.28 -14.31
CA MET A 1 26.69 -0.65 -14.41
C MET A 1 25.44 0.11 -14.00
N GLY A 2 24.60 0.52 -14.95
CA GLY A 2 23.35 1.24 -14.65
C GLY A 2 22.26 0.27 -14.24
N LEU A 3 21.65 0.46 -13.07
CA LEU A 3 20.46 -0.29 -12.67
C LEU A 3 19.33 0.07 -13.63
N ALA A 4 18.75 -0.94 -14.28
CA ALA A 4 17.57 -0.73 -15.11
C ALA A 4 16.44 -0.15 -14.23
N PRO A 5 15.70 0.86 -14.72
CA PRO A 5 14.58 1.43 -13.97
C PRO A 5 13.61 0.33 -13.57
N SER A 6 13.19 0.33 -12.30
CA SER A 6 12.29 -0.70 -11.78
C SER A 6 10.97 -0.65 -12.57
N ALA A 7 10.29 -1.80 -12.75
CA ALA A 7 9.00 -1.84 -13.44
C ALA A 7 7.93 -0.91 -12.82
N VAL A 8 8.12 -0.51 -11.56
CA VAL A 8 7.24 0.44 -10.85
C VAL A 8 7.47 1.87 -11.30
N THR A 9 8.74 2.29 -11.50
CA THR A 9 9.06 3.64 -12.00
C THR A 9 8.51 3.87 -13.41
N VAL A 10 8.56 2.85 -14.28
CA VAL A 10 7.97 2.91 -15.62
C VAL A 10 6.45 3.03 -15.54
N ALA A 11 5.80 2.23 -14.69
CA ALA A 11 4.35 2.30 -14.49
C ALA A 11 3.88 3.63 -13.89
N ALA A 12 4.61 4.18 -12.92
CA ALA A 12 4.30 5.48 -12.31
C ALA A 12 4.47 6.63 -13.31
N ARG A 13 5.53 6.59 -14.13
CA ARG A 13 5.74 7.54 -15.23
C ARG A 13 4.62 7.46 -16.28
N ASP A 14 4.23 6.25 -16.67
CA ASP A 14 3.12 6.04 -17.61
C ASP A 14 1.79 6.52 -17.03
N ALA A 15 1.55 6.30 -15.74
CA ALA A 15 0.35 6.77 -15.05
C ALA A 15 0.29 8.31 -14.99
N MET A 16 1.40 8.97 -14.64
CA MET A 16 1.48 10.44 -14.65
C MET A 16 1.32 11.00 -16.06
N THR A 17 1.82 10.32 -17.08
CA THR A 17 1.63 10.70 -18.49
C THR A 17 0.16 10.60 -18.88
N ARG A 18 -0.54 9.51 -18.53
CA ARG A 18 -1.98 9.37 -18.79
C ARG A 18 -2.82 10.40 -18.05
N LEU A 19 -2.49 10.68 -16.79
CA LEU A 19 -3.17 11.72 -16.02
C LEU A 19 -2.94 13.10 -16.64
N ARG A 20 -1.72 13.39 -17.11
CA ARG A 20 -1.41 14.61 -17.85
C ARG A 20 -2.27 14.73 -19.11
N ASP A 21 -2.31 13.69 -19.93
CA ASP A 21 -3.10 13.68 -21.18
C ASP A 21 -4.60 13.89 -20.91
N MET A 22 -5.08 13.39 -19.77
CA MET A 22 -6.47 13.54 -19.35
C MET A 22 -6.80 14.96 -18.85
N TYR A 23 -5.89 15.60 -18.11
CA TYR A 23 -6.10 16.97 -17.60
C TYR A 23 -5.71 18.05 -18.61
N GLU A 24 -4.91 17.74 -19.64
CA GLU A 24 -4.46 18.72 -20.64
C GLU A 24 -5.61 19.44 -21.35
N PRO A 25 -6.72 18.78 -21.78
CA PRO A 25 -7.85 19.48 -22.37
C PRO A 25 -8.50 20.51 -21.44
N ILE A 26 -8.56 20.20 -20.13
CA ILE A 26 -9.10 21.11 -19.10
C ILE A 26 -8.17 22.30 -18.92
N LEU A 27 -6.86 22.05 -18.84
CA LEU A 27 -5.85 23.11 -18.77
C LEU A 27 -5.87 23.97 -20.04
N ALA A 28 -6.02 23.38 -21.21
CA ALA A 28 -6.13 24.08 -22.48
C ALA A 28 -7.37 24.98 -22.54
N LEU A 29 -8.52 24.52 -22.03
CA LEU A 29 -9.74 25.33 -21.93
C LEU A 29 -9.54 26.60 -21.08
N LEU A 30 -8.71 26.51 -20.04
CA LEU A 30 -8.34 27.66 -19.19
C LEU A 30 -7.27 28.57 -19.82
N GLY A 31 -6.77 28.22 -21.01
CA GLY A 31 -5.62 28.88 -21.63
C GLY A 31 -4.29 28.58 -20.93
N LEU A 32 -4.19 27.42 -20.27
CA LEU A 32 -3.03 26.97 -19.50
C LEU A 32 -2.34 25.76 -20.13
N SER A 33 -2.57 25.54 -21.44
CA SER A 33 -1.82 24.51 -22.17
C SER A 33 -0.34 24.88 -22.26
N VAL A 34 0.52 23.87 -22.39
CA VAL A 34 1.97 24.10 -22.54
C VAL A 34 2.27 24.99 -23.74
N ASP A 35 1.58 24.76 -24.85
CA ASP A 35 1.81 25.48 -26.10
C ASP A 35 1.30 26.91 -26.04
N SER A 36 0.18 27.16 -25.36
CA SER A 36 -0.30 28.52 -25.09
C SER A 36 0.70 29.32 -24.26
N ILE A 37 1.18 28.75 -23.14
CA ILE A 37 2.13 29.41 -22.24
C ILE A 37 3.44 29.79 -22.96
N LYS A 38 3.92 28.94 -23.87
CA LYS A 38 5.14 29.22 -24.64
C LYS A 38 4.99 30.41 -25.59
N ASN A 39 3.79 30.61 -26.14
CA ASN A 39 3.50 31.61 -27.17
C ASN A 39 2.91 32.91 -26.64
N TYR A 40 2.50 32.96 -25.36
CA TYR A 40 1.98 34.17 -24.74
C TYR A 40 3.05 35.27 -24.62
N ASP A 41 2.57 36.50 -24.73
CA ASP A 41 3.33 37.70 -24.40
C ASP A 41 3.30 37.96 -22.89
N LEU A 42 3.99 39.03 -22.46
CA LEU A 42 4.12 39.33 -21.03
C LEU A 42 2.76 39.64 -20.36
N PRO A 43 1.89 40.51 -20.93
CA PRO A 43 0.55 40.75 -20.38
C PRO A 43 -0.30 39.48 -20.28
N ASP A 44 -0.31 38.63 -21.32
CA ASP A 44 -1.09 37.39 -21.33
C ASP A 44 -0.60 36.40 -20.28
N LEU A 45 0.72 36.31 -20.05
CA LEU A 45 1.30 35.47 -19.01
C LEU A 45 0.95 35.95 -17.60
N GLU A 46 0.86 37.25 -17.35
CA GLU A 46 0.44 37.79 -16.05
C GLU A 46 -1.04 37.46 -15.77
N GLN A 47 -1.89 37.54 -16.80
CA GLN A 47 -3.27 37.09 -16.71
C GLN A 47 -3.35 35.57 -16.50
N ALA A 48 -2.53 34.78 -17.21
CA ALA A 48 -2.48 33.34 -17.06
C ALA A 48 -2.01 32.95 -15.64
N LEU A 49 -1.04 33.66 -15.07
CA LEU A 49 -0.57 33.46 -13.70
C LEU A 49 -1.69 33.71 -12.68
N THR A 50 -2.50 34.76 -12.91
CA THR A 50 -3.67 35.07 -12.08
C THR A 50 -4.68 33.93 -12.13
N ARG A 51 -5.04 33.47 -13.33
CA ARG A 51 -5.92 32.31 -13.55
C ARG A 51 -5.41 31.03 -12.87
N VAL A 52 -4.11 30.74 -12.98
CA VAL A 52 -3.50 29.57 -12.31
C VAL A 52 -3.56 29.69 -10.80
N ASN A 53 -3.28 30.87 -10.24
CA ASN A 53 -3.36 31.07 -8.79
C ASN A 53 -4.78 30.91 -8.26
N GLU A 54 -5.78 31.39 -9.00
CA GLU A 54 -7.20 31.18 -8.69
C GLU A 54 -7.56 29.68 -8.74
N ALA A 55 -7.14 28.98 -9.79
CA ALA A 55 -7.34 27.53 -9.93
C ALA A 55 -6.66 26.72 -8.80
N ILE A 56 -5.46 27.13 -8.37
CA ILE A 56 -4.71 26.52 -7.25
C ILE A 56 -5.41 26.77 -5.90
N SER A 57 -6.11 27.90 -5.76
CA SER A 57 -6.84 28.23 -4.53
C SER A 57 -8.12 27.41 -4.36
N HIS A 58 -8.66 26.90 -5.47
CA HIS A 58 -9.88 26.10 -5.52
C HIS A 58 -9.70 24.80 -6.35
N PRO A 59 -8.79 23.89 -5.99
CA PRO A 59 -8.50 22.69 -6.79
C PRO A 59 -9.69 21.71 -6.84
N GLU A 60 -10.58 21.75 -5.85
CA GLU A 60 -11.79 20.93 -5.76
C GLU A 60 -12.81 21.21 -6.87
N GLN A 61 -12.79 22.40 -7.48
CA GLN A 61 -13.75 22.78 -8.52
C GLN A 61 -13.59 21.96 -9.82
N PHE A 62 -12.40 21.38 -10.02
CA PHE A 62 -12.10 20.54 -11.19
C PHE A 62 -12.60 19.09 -11.02
N GLY A 63 -13.23 18.80 -9.88
CA GLY A 63 -13.63 17.46 -9.49
C GLY A 63 -12.43 16.63 -9.04
N THR A 64 -12.72 15.61 -8.23
CA THR A 64 -11.74 14.59 -7.89
C THR A 64 -12.14 13.29 -8.58
N MET A 65 -11.27 12.74 -9.42
CA MET A 65 -11.52 11.42 -10.01
C MET A 65 -11.45 10.36 -8.91
N PRO A 66 -12.50 9.53 -8.72
CA PRO A 66 -12.37 8.35 -7.88
C PRO A 66 -11.36 7.39 -8.53
N THR A 67 -10.40 6.93 -7.74
CA THR A 67 -9.32 6.02 -8.18
C THR A 67 -9.84 4.66 -8.66
N SER A 68 -11.14 4.36 -8.50
CA SER A 68 -11.77 3.08 -8.85
C SER A 68 -11.71 2.70 -10.33
N ASN A 69 -11.58 3.66 -11.25
CA ASN A 69 -11.44 3.37 -12.69
C ASN A 69 -9.98 3.21 -13.13
N VAL A 70 -9.01 3.59 -12.29
CA VAL A 70 -7.60 3.31 -12.49
C VAL A 70 -7.32 1.99 -11.79
N LYS A 71 -7.73 0.89 -12.41
CA LYS A 71 -7.74 -0.48 -11.85
C LYS A 71 -6.36 -1.07 -11.59
N MET A 72 -5.32 -0.25 -11.56
CA MET A 72 -3.93 -0.62 -11.46
C MET A 72 -3.26 0.53 -10.71
N TRP A 73 -2.66 0.24 -9.54
CA TRP A 73 -1.75 1.15 -8.82
C TRP A 73 -2.36 2.16 -7.84
N VAL A 74 -3.09 1.69 -6.83
CA VAL A 74 -2.93 2.24 -5.47
C VAL A 74 -2.95 1.06 -4.50
N VAL A 75 -1.76 0.51 -4.25
CA VAL A 75 -1.53 -0.30 -3.06
C VAL A 75 -1.56 0.68 -1.86
N GLU A 76 -2.39 0.34 -0.87
CA GLU A 76 -2.42 0.83 0.52
C GLU A 76 -2.99 2.21 0.91
N ASN A 77 -3.55 3.03 0.03
CA ASN A 77 -4.39 4.15 0.52
C ASN A 77 -5.51 4.58 -0.45
N PRO A 78 -6.71 3.96 -0.37
CA PRO A 78 -7.85 4.27 -1.24
C PRO A 78 -8.35 5.73 -1.11
N GLU A 79 -7.88 6.49 -0.12
CA GLU A 79 -8.28 7.88 0.12
C GLU A 79 -7.41 8.93 -0.60
N ARG A 80 -6.25 8.56 -1.19
CA ARG A 80 -5.41 9.52 -1.92
C ARG A 80 -5.96 9.78 -3.32
N LYS A 81 -6.80 10.81 -3.44
CA LYS A 81 -7.26 11.34 -4.73
C LYS A 81 -6.15 12.19 -5.36
N ILE A 82 -5.60 11.74 -6.49
CA ILE A 82 -4.68 12.56 -7.29
C ILE A 82 -5.52 13.58 -8.07
N GLY A 83 -5.63 14.79 -7.52
CA GLY A 83 -6.33 15.92 -8.15
C GLY A 83 -5.49 16.60 -9.23
N ILE A 84 -6.06 17.65 -9.84
CA ILE A 84 -5.39 18.47 -10.88
C ILE A 84 -4.21 19.31 -10.34
N LEU A 85 -4.12 19.49 -9.02
CA LEU A 85 -3.19 20.41 -8.36
C LEU A 85 -1.72 20.26 -8.78
N PRO A 86 -1.13 19.04 -8.87
CA PRO A 86 0.25 18.90 -9.33
C PRO A 86 0.49 19.49 -10.72
N PHE A 87 -0.49 19.37 -11.62
CA PHE A 87 -0.42 19.93 -12.97
C PHE A 87 -0.56 21.45 -12.96
N LEU A 88 -1.43 22.01 -12.10
CA LEU A 88 -1.53 23.47 -11.94
C LEU A 88 -0.22 24.08 -11.41
N LEU A 89 0.45 23.41 -10.46
CA LEU A 89 1.75 23.83 -9.96
C LEU A 89 2.83 23.75 -11.04
N GLU A 90 2.82 22.70 -11.87
CA GLU A 90 3.69 22.59 -13.04
C GLU A 90 3.47 23.76 -14.00
N ARG A 91 2.21 24.10 -14.33
CA ARG A 91 1.88 25.25 -15.19
C ARG A 91 2.28 26.59 -14.59
N LYS A 92 2.09 26.80 -13.28
CA LYS A 92 2.57 28.00 -12.57
C LYS A 92 4.07 28.19 -12.74
N ARG A 93 4.83 27.11 -12.57
CA ARG A 93 6.30 27.14 -12.72
C ARG A 93 6.68 27.56 -14.13
N LEU A 94 6.08 26.95 -15.15
CA LEU A 94 6.33 27.28 -16.56
C LEU A 94 6.01 28.74 -16.89
N ILE A 95 4.90 29.28 -16.38
CA ILE A 95 4.52 30.69 -16.59
C ILE A 95 5.55 31.63 -15.96
N LEU A 96 5.97 31.36 -14.72
CA LEU A 96 6.98 32.18 -14.04
C LEU A 96 8.34 32.14 -14.75
N GLU A 97 8.76 30.96 -15.22
CA GLU A 97 9.97 30.80 -16.03
C GLU A 97 9.90 31.64 -17.32
N ARG A 98 8.76 31.59 -18.02
CA ARG A 98 8.56 32.37 -19.25
C ARG A 98 8.51 33.87 -19.02
N ILE A 99 7.86 34.33 -17.94
CA ILE A 99 7.86 35.75 -17.53
C ILE A 99 9.29 36.23 -17.24
N LYS A 100 10.09 35.43 -16.50
CA LYS A 100 11.50 35.74 -16.22
C LYS A 100 12.29 35.90 -17.53
N GLU A 101 12.07 35.00 -18.49
CA GLU A 101 12.73 35.04 -19.80
C GLU A 101 12.35 36.30 -20.61
N LEU A 102 11.06 36.57 -20.79
CA LEU A 102 10.58 37.70 -21.58
C LEU A 102 10.99 39.05 -20.98
N ARG A 103 10.86 39.23 -19.65
CA ARG A 103 11.31 40.47 -18.98
C ARG A 103 12.82 40.67 -19.08
N SER A 104 13.60 39.59 -19.07
CA SER A 104 15.05 39.70 -19.26
C SER A 104 15.36 40.16 -20.67
N LYS A 105 14.67 39.60 -21.67
CA LYS A 105 14.84 39.97 -23.08
C LYS A 105 14.44 41.42 -23.34
N GLU A 106 13.26 41.84 -22.88
CA GLU A 106 12.77 43.22 -23.05
C GLU A 106 13.72 44.26 -22.42
N ARG A 107 14.33 43.94 -21.27
CA ARG A 107 15.34 44.80 -20.65
C ARG A 107 16.62 44.90 -21.47
N LEU A 108 17.08 43.79 -22.06
CA LEU A 108 18.27 43.78 -22.91
C LEU A 108 18.02 44.53 -24.22
N ASP A 109 16.89 44.27 -24.88
CA ASP A 109 16.48 44.97 -26.10
C ASP A 109 16.38 46.48 -25.84
N GLY A 110 15.78 46.89 -24.71
CA GLY A 110 15.70 48.30 -24.31
C GLY A 110 17.06 48.95 -24.02
N LEU A 111 18.00 48.22 -23.40
CA LEU A 111 19.37 48.70 -23.20
C LEU A 111 20.12 48.83 -24.52
N GLN A 112 19.95 47.88 -25.43
CA GLN A 112 20.55 47.93 -26.75
C GLN A 112 20.03 49.12 -27.56
N ASP A 113 18.72 49.37 -27.56
CA ASP A 113 18.12 50.53 -28.21
C ASP A 113 18.67 51.87 -27.65
N LEU A 114 18.86 51.94 -26.32
CA LEU A 114 19.47 53.12 -25.68
C LEU A 114 20.93 53.31 -26.10
N ILE A 115 21.70 52.22 -26.17
CA ILE A 115 23.10 52.24 -26.62
C ILE A 115 23.19 52.63 -28.10
N GLU A 116 22.28 52.17 -28.94
CA GLU A 116 22.26 52.48 -30.36
C GLU A 116 22.01 53.97 -30.64
N ARG A 117 21.19 54.63 -29.81
CA ARG A 117 20.91 56.07 -29.88
C ARG A 117 22.07 56.96 -29.43
N LEU A 118 23.08 56.43 -28.72
CA LEU A 118 24.26 57.19 -28.33
C LEU A 118 25.12 57.56 -29.56
N PRO A 119 25.74 58.75 -29.58
CA PRO A 119 26.65 59.14 -30.65
C PRO A 119 27.84 58.17 -30.73
N PRO A 120 28.43 57.99 -31.93
CA PRO A 120 29.60 57.14 -32.09
C PRO A 120 30.77 57.68 -31.26
N GLY A 121 31.31 56.84 -30.39
CA GLY A 121 32.40 57.20 -29.48
C GLY A 121 32.86 56.00 -28.65
N PRO A 122 34.02 56.12 -27.96
CA PRO A 122 34.61 55.02 -27.20
C PRO A 122 33.69 54.53 -26.06
N GLU A 123 32.86 55.40 -25.50
CA GLU A 123 31.89 55.04 -24.45
C GLU A 123 30.80 54.09 -24.96
N LYS A 124 30.36 54.27 -26.22
CA LYS A 124 29.36 53.38 -26.85
C LYS A 124 29.94 51.98 -27.06
N ASP A 125 31.18 51.89 -27.50
CA ASP A 125 31.85 50.61 -27.72
C ASP A 125 32.09 49.87 -26.40
N GLU A 126 32.43 50.59 -25.33
CA GLU A 126 32.58 50.03 -23.99
C GLU A 126 31.24 49.51 -23.44
N LEU A 127 30.15 50.29 -23.56
CA LEU A 127 28.81 49.85 -23.13
C LEU A 127 28.34 48.63 -23.93
N LYS A 128 28.63 48.54 -25.23
CA LYS A 128 28.35 47.35 -26.03
C LYS A 128 29.08 46.13 -25.52
N ARG A 129 30.38 46.26 -25.22
CA ARG A 129 31.18 45.16 -24.65
C ARG A 129 30.65 44.70 -23.29
N GLN A 130 30.24 45.65 -22.44
CA GLN A 130 29.66 45.33 -21.14
C GLN A 130 28.31 44.61 -21.28
N LEU A 131 27.47 45.03 -22.24
CA LEU A 131 26.21 44.34 -22.53
C LEU A 131 26.46 42.91 -23.03
N GLU A 132 27.37 42.73 -23.99
CA GLU A 132 27.77 41.40 -24.50
C GLU A 132 28.33 40.50 -23.38
N ALA A 133 29.13 41.06 -22.47
CA ALA A 133 29.67 40.32 -21.33
C ALA A 133 28.57 39.88 -20.35
N LEU A 134 27.60 40.77 -20.06
CA LEU A 134 26.45 40.46 -19.21
C LEU A 134 25.55 39.40 -19.85
N GLU A 135 25.34 39.44 -21.16
CA GLU A 135 24.59 38.41 -21.88
C GLU A 135 25.27 37.04 -21.83
N ALA A 136 26.60 37.01 -22.01
CA ALA A 136 27.39 35.80 -21.86
C ALA A 136 27.29 35.24 -20.44
N GLU A 137 27.41 36.08 -19.41
CA GLU A 137 27.25 35.67 -18.02
C GLU A 137 25.85 35.11 -17.75
N ALA A 138 24.80 35.81 -18.19
CA ALA A 138 23.41 35.34 -18.06
C ALA A 138 23.16 34.00 -18.77
N ALA A 139 23.81 33.77 -19.92
CA ALA A 139 23.75 32.49 -20.62
C ALA A 139 24.38 31.36 -19.79
N THR A 140 25.57 31.59 -19.22
CA THR A 140 26.23 30.60 -18.34
C THR A 140 25.43 30.33 -17.07
N ALA A 141 24.82 31.35 -16.46
CA ALA A 141 23.96 31.19 -15.29
C ALA A 141 22.72 30.33 -15.61
N ARG A 142 22.12 30.51 -16.79
CA ARG A 142 21.00 29.66 -17.24
C ARG A 142 21.42 28.21 -17.47
N GLU A 143 22.62 27.96 -17.99
CA GLU A 143 23.15 26.61 -18.13
C GLU A 143 23.36 25.94 -16.77
N GLN A 144 23.89 26.68 -15.79
CA GLN A 144 24.03 26.21 -14.42
C GLN A 144 22.68 25.94 -13.75
N GLU A 145 21.70 26.84 -13.90
CA GLU A 145 20.32 26.62 -13.42
C GLU A 145 19.70 25.35 -14.04
N ARG A 146 19.90 25.12 -15.34
CA ARG A 146 19.42 23.89 -16.02
C ARG A 146 20.13 22.64 -15.50
N ALA A 147 21.43 22.69 -15.30
CA ALA A 147 22.19 21.58 -14.74
C ALA A 147 21.73 21.28 -13.29
N ALA A 148 21.53 22.31 -12.46
CA ALA A 148 21.00 22.15 -11.12
C ALA A 148 19.57 21.56 -11.12
N ALA A 149 18.69 22.05 -11.99
CA ALA A 149 17.33 21.50 -12.13
C ALA A 149 17.33 20.03 -12.59
N GLN A 150 18.28 19.63 -13.44
CA GLN A 150 18.46 18.21 -13.81
C GLN A 150 18.90 17.37 -12.61
N VAL A 151 19.84 17.87 -11.80
CA VAL A 151 20.28 17.20 -10.56
C VAL A 151 19.13 17.07 -9.57
N ASP A 152 18.34 18.13 -9.37
CA ASP A 152 17.18 18.10 -8.48
C ASP A 152 16.12 17.10 -8.95
N SER A 153 15.86 17.05 -10.27
CA SER A 153 14.93 16.07 -10.84
C SER A 153 15.43 14.63 -10.67
N ALA A 154 16.75 14.40 -10.78
CA ALA A 154 17.37 13.10 -10.55
C ALA A 154 17.34 12.71 -9.07
N ALA A 155 17.58 13.67 -8.16
CA ALA A 155 17.48 13.46 -6.72
C ALA A 155 16.05 13.12 -6.30
N GLN A 156 15.04 13.81 -6.84
CA GLN A 156 13.63 13.48 -6.61
C GLN A 156 13.29 12.08 -7.11
N ALA A 157 13.79 11.68 -8.29
CA ALA A 157 13.60 10.32 -8.80
C ALA A 157 14.21 9.27 -7.85
N LEU A 158 15.42 9.50 -7.31
CA LEU A 158 16.06 8.61 -6.34
C LEU A 158 15.28 8.51 -5.02
N VAL A 159 14.68 9.61 -4.54
CA VAL A 159 13.83 9.60 -3.33
C VAL A 159 12.58 8.74 -3.56
N VAL A 160 11.93 8.89 -4.71
CA VAL A 160 10.76 8.07 -5.08
C VAL A 160 11.15 6.59 -5.14
N GLU A 161 12.27 6.25 -5.77
CA GLU A 161 12.77 4.86 -5.81
C GLU A 161 13.09 4.30 -4.41
N GLY A 162 13.60 5.13 -3.50
CA GLY A 162 13.86 4.75 -2.12
C GLY A 162 12.59 4.38 -1.36
N TRP A 163 11.55 5.23 -1.48
CA TRP A 163 10.25 4.98 -0.85
C TRP A 163 9.56 3.73 -1.41
N GLU A 164 9.68 3.47 -2.71
CA GLU A 164 9.14 2.26 -3.33
C GLU A 164 9.79 0.98 -2.80
N LYS A 165 11.12 0.98 -2.63
CA LYS A 165 11.84 -0.18 -2.08
C LYS A 165 11.45 -0.46 -0.63
N GLU A 166 11.30 0.59 0.16
CA GLU A 166 10.87 0.46 1.56
C GLU A 166 9.43 -0.08 1.64
N HIS A 167 8.54 0.38 0.76
CA HIS A 167 7.16 -0.09 0.72
C HIS A 167 7.05 -1.56 0.35
N LYS A 168 7.80 -2.01 -0.67
CA LYS A 168 7.84 -3.42 -1.05
C LYS A 168 8.40 -4.30 0.06
N ALA A 169 9.47 -3.86 0.73
CA ALA A 169 10.04 -4.60 1.85
C ALA A 169 9.05 -4.74 3.01
N LYS A 170 8.22 -3.72 3.27
CA LYS A 170 7.15 -3.78 4.28
C LYS A 170 6.05 -4.73 3.87
N GLU A 171 5.58 -4.66 2.62
CA GLU A 171 4.54 -5.56 2.09
C GLU A 171 4.98 -7.03 2.17
N GLU A 172 6.21 -7.34 1.76
CA GLU A 172 6.79 -8.68 1.87
C GLU A 172 6.88 -9.16 3.33
N ALA A 173 7.31 -8.29 4.25
CA ALA A 173 7.38 -8.61 5.67
C ALA A 173 5.99 -8.84 6.29
N GLU A 174 4.97 -8.08 5.88
CA GLU A 174 3.60 -8.28 6.34
C GLU A 174 3.02 -9.61 5.84
N ASP A 175 3.30 -9.98 4.60
CA ASP A 175 2.84 -11.24 4.03
C ASP A 175 3.53 -12.46 4.67
N GLU A 176 4.82 -12.35 5.01
CA GLU A 176 5.49 -13.36 5.83
C GLU A 176 4.87 -13.48 7.23
N LEU A 177 4.55 -12.35 7.86
CA LEU A 177 3.90 -12.34 9.17
C LEU A 177 2.51 -12.96 9.13
N LYS A 178 1.73 -12.71 8.06
CA LYS A 178 0.41 -13.35 7.85
C LYS A 178 0.55 -14.86 7.73
N LYS A 179 1.50 -15.36 6.92
CA LYS A 179 1.76 -16.80 6.78
C LYS A 179 2.11 -17.44 8.13
N LEU A 180 3.01 -16.82 8.91
CA LEU A 180 3.37 -17.31 10.23
C LEU A 180 2.19 -17.33 11.21
N ARG A 181 1.26 -16.36 11.12
CA ARG A 181 0.04 -16.36 11.93
C ARG A 181 -0.92 -17.47 11.51
N GLU A 182 -1.10 -17.68 10.21
CA GLU A 182 -1.93 -18.76 9.69
C GLU A 182 -1.40 -20.14 10.10
N GLU A 183 -0.08 -20.35 10.04
CA GLU A 183 0.55 -21.58 10.50
C GLU A 183 0.30 -21.82 12.00
N LYS A 184 0.46 -20.80 12.85
CA LYS A 184 0.18 -20.90 14.29
C LYS A 184 -1.28 -21.23 14.58
N LEU A 185 -2.22 -20.62 13.87
CA LEU A 185 -3.64 -20.91 14.04
C LEU A 185 -3.97 -22.35 13.66
N LEU A 186 -3.35 -22.89 12.61
CA LEU A 186 -3.50 -24.30 12.23
C LEU A 186 -2.92 -25.24 13.29
N GLU A 187 -1.78 -24.90 13.88
CA GLU A 187 -1.20 -25.67 14.99
C GLU A 187 -2.12 -25.70 16.21
N GLU A 188 -2.69 -24.55 16.59
CA GLU A 188 -3.67 -24.44 17.67
C GLU A 188 -4.92 -25.28 17.39
N GLU A 189 -5.49 -25.21 16.17
CA GLU A 189 -6.64 -26.05 15.79
C GLU A 189 -6.32 -27.55 15.89
N ILE A 190 -5.12 -27.97 15.50
CA ILE A 190 -4.71 -29.38 15.60
C ILE A 190 -4.55 -29.80 17.06
N ALA A 191 -4.00 -28.92 17.91
CA ALA A 191 -3.86 -29.17 19.35
C ALA A 191 -5.24 -29.33 20.01
N ASP A 192 -6.18 -28.44 19.71
CA ASP A 192 -7.55 -28.48 20.23
C ASP A 192 -8.31 -29.73 19.78
N ARG A 193 -8.17 -30.13 18.50
CA ARG A 193 -8.78 -31.38 18.01
C ARG A 193 -8.20 -32.61 18.72
N LYS A 194 -6.89 -32.63 19.02
CA LYS A 194 -6.26 -33.72 19.77
C LYS A 194 -6.75 -33.74 21.22
N TRP A 195 -6.86 -32.58 21.87
CA TRP A 195 -7.39 -32.45 23.22
C TRP A 195 -8.84 -32.90 23.30
N ASN A 196 -9.71 -32.38 22.43
CA ASN A 196 -11.11 -32.78 22.36
C ASN A 196 -11.28 -34.27 22.06
N ARG A 197 -10.43 -34.88 21.22
CA ARG A 197 -10.45 -36.34 21.01
C ARG A 197 -10.05 -37.14 22.24
N ARG A 198 -9.14 -36.63 23.09
CA ARG A 198 -8.80 -37.29 24.37
C ARG A 198 -9.94 -37.14 25.37
N VAL A 199 -10.47 -35.93 25.54
CA VAL A 199 -11.61 -35.65 26.44
C VAL A 199 -12.85 -36.43 26.02
N ALA A 200 -13.14 -36.55 24.72
CA ALA A 200 -14.29 -37.31 24.23
C ALA A 200 -14.13 -38.83 24.32
N ARG A 201 -12.90 -39.35 24.49
CA ARG A 201 -12.65 -40.79 24.63
C ARG A 201 -12.85 -41.32 26.04
N GLU A 202 -12.73 -40.46 27.04
CA GLU A 202 -13.07 -40.81 28.41
C GLU A 202 -14.54 -40.45 28.63
N PRO A 203 -15.42 -41.41 28.93
CA PRO A 203 -16.80 -41.09 29.25
C PRO A 203 -16.79 -40.07 30.39
N ILE A 204 -17.51 -38.96 30.25
CA ILE A 204 -17.68 -37.99 31.35
C ILE A 204 -18.11 -38.70 32.65
N ALA A 205 -18.85 -39.80 32.50
CA ALA A 205 -19.21 -40.71 33.59
C ALA A 205 -18.01 -41.30 34.35
N THR A 206 -16.90 -41.65 33.68
CA THR A 206 -15.72 -42.21 34.36
C THR A 206 -14.95 -41.17 35.14
N LEU A 207 -14.81 -39.95 34.59
CA LEU A 207 -14.18 -38.84 35.30
C LEU A 207 -14.99 -38.45 36.54
N VAL A 208 -16.31 -38.26 36.38
CA VAL A 208 -17.21 -37.87 37.47
C VAL A 208 -17.19 -38.92 38.57
N GLY A 209 -17.27 -40.22 38.24
CA GLY A 209 -17.24 -41.24 39.28
C GLY A 209 -15.87 -41.46 39.90
N ALA A 210 -14.75 -41.22 39.19
CA ALA A 210 -13.42 -41.21 39.80
C ALA A 210 -13.29 -40.08 40.84
N ILE A 211 -13.77 -38.87 40.54
CA ILE A 211 -13.81 -37.75 41.50
C ILE A 211 -14.69 -38.11 42.71
N LEU A 212 -15.87 -38.69 42.46
CA LEU A 212 -16.79 -39.13 43.51
C LEU A 212 -16.15 -40.19 44.43
N LEU A 213 -15.39 -41.12 43.84
CA LEU A 213 -14.68 -42.17 44.56
C LEU A 213 -13.54 -41.62 45.42
N ILE A 214 -12.79 -40.64 44.91
CA ILE A 214 -11.75 -39.93 45.68
C ILE A 214 -12.39 -39.20 46.88
N ALA A 215 -13.48 -38.46 46.64
CA ALA A 215 -14.18 -37.73 47.71
C ALA A 215 -14.73 -38.68 48.78
N LEU A 216 -15.33 -39.80 48.38
CA LEU A 216 -15.88 -40.80 49.29
C LEU A 216 -14.78 -41.51 50.08
N THR A 217 -13.63 -41.80 49.44
CA THR A 217 -12.43 -42.32 50.10
C THR A 217 -11.89 -41.33 51.15
N ALA A 218 -11.83 -40.04 50.83
CA ALA A 218 -11.40 -39.02 51.77
C ALA A 218 -12.34 -38.94 52.99
N VAL A 219 -13.65 -39.00 52.78
CA VAL A 219 -14.64 -39.05 53.88
C VAL A 219 -14.43 -40.28 54.77
N PHE A 220 -14.15 -41.46 54.18
CA PHE A 220 -13.83 -42.66 54.96
C PHE A 220 -12.56 -42.50 55.79
N VAL A 221 -11.50 -41.94 55.22
CA VAL A 221 -10.25 -41.67 55.94
C VAL A 221 -10.50 -40.74 57.13
N VAL A 222 -11.25 -39.64 56.93
CA VAL A 222 -11.61 -38.71 58.01
C VAL A 222 -12.47 -39.39 59.08
N SER A 223 -13.45 -40.20 58.67
CA SER A 223 -14.32 -40.96 59.60
C SER A 223 -13.50 -41.91 60.49
N MET A 224 -12.43 -42.50 59.94
CA MET A 224 -11.53 -43.38 60.68
C MET A 224 -10.79 -42.64 61.81
N PHE A 225 -10.36 -41.40 61.57
CA PHE A 225 -9.73 -40.57 62.60
C PHE A 225 -10.72 -40.14 63.69
N LEU A 226 -11.99 -39.93 63.34
CA LEU A 226 -13.04 -39.54 64.28
C LEU A 226 -13.65 -40.73 65.05
N LYS A 227 -13.24 -41.97 64.74
CA LYS A 227 -13.82 -43.22 65.30
C LYS A 227 -15.34 -43.32 65.12
N ILE A 228 -15.89 -42.63 64.12
CA ILE A 228 -17.31 -42.72 63.78
C ILE A 228 -17.47 -43.95 62.90
N VAL A 229 -18.35 -44.87 63.29
CA VAL A 229 -18.69 -46.04 62.49
C VAL A 229 -19.48 -45.57 61.27
N PRO A 230 -18.98 -45.77 60.04
CA PRO A 230 -19.68 -45.31 58.85
C PRO A 230 -21.03 -46.03 58.72
N SER A 231 -22.05 -45.30 58.29
CA SER A 231 -23.37 -45.87 58.05
C SER A 231 -23.29 -47.01 57.04
N THR A 232 -23.98 -48.12 57.32
CA THR A 232 -24.10 -49.28 56.41
C THR A 232 -24.58 -48.87 55.02
N LEU A 233 -25.39 -47.81 54.92
CA LEU A 233 -25.81 -47.22 53.64
C LEU A 233 -24.64 -46.68 52.81
N LEU A 234 -23.65 -46.03 53.46
CA LEU A 234 -22.48 -45.46 52.79
C LEU A 234 -21.55 -46.57 52.27
N SER A 235 -21.35 -47.61 53.08
CA SER A 235 -20.54 -48.78 52.72
C SER A 235 -21.14 -49.55 51.53
N ASN A 236 -22.46 -49.76 51.54
CA ASN A 236 -23.15 -50.44 50.45
C ASN A 236 -23.15 -49.60 49.17
N SER A 237 -23.32 -48.28 49.27
CA SER A 237 -23.28 -47.38 48.11
C SER A 237 -21.90 -47.33 47.48
N PHE A 238 -20.83 -47.35 48.29
CA PHE A 238 -19.46 -47.43 47.79
C PHE A 238 -19.21 -48.71 47.00
N LEU A 239 -19.65 -49.85 47.51
CA LEU A 239 -19.52 -51.14 46.82
C LEU A 239 -20.30 -51.19 45.49
N ILE A 240 -21.48 -50.57 45.42
CA ILE A 240 -22.28 -50.49 44.19
C ILE A 240 -21.55 -49.65 43.13
N ILE A 241 -21.03 -48.47 43.52
CA ILE A 241 -20.27 -47.60 42.62
C ILE A 241 -19.01 -48.32 42.12
N LEU A 242 -18.28 -48.98 43.02
CA LEU A 242 -17.06 -49.72 42.70
C LEU A 242 -17.36 -50.91 41.77
N GLY A 243 -18.43 -51.67 42.03
CA GLY A 243 -18.89 -52.76 41.19
C GLY A 243 -19.30 -52.30 39.78
N TYR A 244 -19.97 -51.16 39.66
CA TYR A 244 -20.31 -50.56 38.37
C TYR A 244 -19.05 -50.20 37.55
N PHE A 245 -18.05 -49.58 38.20
CA PHE A 245 -16.78 -49.22 37.56
C PHE A 245 -15.99 -50.44 37.06
N PHE A 246 -15.88 -51.49 37.88
CA PHE A 246 -15.21 -52.74 37.48
C PHE A 246 -16.04 -53.55 36.46
N GLY A 247 -17.37 -53.44 36.47
CA GLY A 247 -18.23 -54.08 35.49
C GLY A 247 -18.11 -53.46 34.09
N GLN A 248 -17.93 -52.14 33.99
CA GLN A 248 -17.78 -51.47 32.70
C GLN A 248 -16.44 -51.75 32.02
N SER A 249 -15.34 -51.83 32.76
CA SER A 249 -14.00 -52.08 32.19
C SER A 249 -13.85 -53.48 31.58
N ALA A 250 -14.61 -54.47 32.06
CA ALA A 250 -14.61 -55.82 31.48
C ALA A 250 -15.37 -55.91 30.14
N SER A 251 -16.31 -55.00 29.87
CA SER A 251 -17.19 -55.09 28.70
C SER A 251 -16.62 -54.47 27.41
N SER A 252 -15.56 -53.64 27.50
CA SER A 252 -15.05 -52.88 26.34
C SER A 252 -14.15 -53.67 25.39
N VAL A 253 -13.75 -54.90 25.73
CA VAL A 253 -12.77 -55.69 24.97
C VAL A 253 -13.39 -56.48 23.79
N ASN A 254 -14.72 -56.60 23.71
CA ASN A 254 -15.39 -57.46 22.72
C ASN A 254 -16.27 -56.71 21.72
N ARG A 255 -15.76 -55.61 21.12
CA ARG A 255 -16.38 -55.02 19.93
C ARG A 255 -15.63 -55.50 18.68
N PRO A 256 -16.16 -56.50 17.93
CA PRO A 256 -15.55 -56.91 16.67
C PRO A 256 -15.54 -55.72 15.70
N GLN A 257 -14.34 -55.35 15.25
CA GLN A 257 -14.16 -54.39 14.16
C GLN A 257 -14.74 -55.01 12.88
N SER A 258 -15.98 -54.66 12.55
CA SER A 258 -16.44 -54.80 11.17
C SER A 258 -15.65 -53.81 10.31
N THR A 259 -14.68 -54.36 9.61
CA THR A 259 -13.98 -53.76 8.47
C THR A 259 -15.01 -53.38 7.40
N GLU A 260 -15.58 -52.18 7.47
CA GLU A 260 -16.32 -51.58 6.35
C GLU A 260 -15.32 -50.85 5.44
N SER A 261 -14.54 -51.68 4.74
CA SER A 261 -13.85 -51.32 3.51
C SER A 261 -14.86 -51.41 2.37
N ALA A 262 -15.59 -50.33 2.10
CA ALA A 262 -16.30 -50.18 0.84
C ALA A 262 -16.72 -48.72 0.57
N ARG A 263 -16.24 -48.21 -0.57
CA ARG A 263 -16.88 -47.19 -1.41
C ARG A 263 -16.86 -45.75 -0.90
N SER A 264 -16.03 -44.93 -1.53
CA SER A 264 -16.54 -44.05 -2.61
C SER A 264 -15.40 -43.25 -3.21
N SER A 265 -15.00 -43.67 -4.41
CA SER A 265 -14.09 -42.93 -5.27
C SER A 265 -14.81 -41.72 -5.84
N GLY A 266 -14.49 -40.53 -5.37
CA GLY A 266 -15.01 -39.26 -5.90
C GLY A 266 -14.01 -38.56 -6.81
N LYS A 267 -13.58 -39.21 -7.90
CA LYS A 267 -12.73 -38.61 -8.95
C LYS A 267 -13.54 -37.53 -9.70
N LYS A 268 -13.58 -36.31 -9.19
CA LYS A 268 -14.18 -35.16 -9.88
C LYS A 268 -13.23 -34.69 -10.99
N LYS A 269 -13.45 -35.18 -12.21
CA LYS A 269 -12.82 -34.68 -13.44
C LYS A 269 -13.11 -33.17 -13.56
N ARG A 270 -12.09 -32.32 -13.39
CA ARG A 270 -12.13 -30.92 -13.83
C ARG A 270 -12.15 -30.91 -15.36
N LYS A 271 -13.30 -30.55 -15.92
CA LYS A 271 -13.51 -30.32 -17.35
C LYS A 271 -12.88 -28.97 -17.68
N VAL A 272 -11.69 -28.99 -18.27
CA VAL A 272 -11.04 -27.82 -18.87
C VAL A 272 -11.91 -27.38 -20.04
N LYS A 273 -12.49 -26.18 -19.97
CA LYS A 273 -13.08 -25.51 -21.13
C LYS A 273 -11.93 -24.93 -21.96
N PRO A 274 -11.84 -25.21 -23.26
CA PRO A 274 -10.95 -24.48 -24.14
C PRO A 274 -11.47 -23.05 -24.27
N VAL A 275 -10.58 -22.07 -24.03
CA VAL A 275 -10.79 -20.67 -24.37
C VAL A 275 -10.77 -20.60 -25.89
N LYS A 276 -11.93 -20.30 -26.49
CA LYS A 276 -12.05 -19.98 -27.90
C LYS A 276 -11.23 -18.73 -28.19
N SER A 277 -10.28 -18.88 -29.10
CA SER A 277 -9.75 -17.84 -29.95
C SER A 277 -10.81 -17.42 -30.98
N GLU A 278 -11.26 -16.17 -30.90
CA GLU A 278 -11.87 -15.38 -31.98
C GLU A 278 -11.36 -13.95 -31.67
N ALA A 279 -10.35 -13.41 -32.36
CA ALA A 279 -10.30 -12.98 -33.76
C ALA A 279 -11.33 -11.88 -34.07
N ALA A 280 -10.89 -10.62 -33.95
CA ALA A 280 -11.10 -9.49 -34.87
C ALA A 280 -10.53 -8.21 -34.23
#